data_AF-A0AAU7QSP5-F1
#
_entry.id   AF-A0AAU7QSP5-F1
#
_cell.length_a   1.000
_cell.length_b   1.000
_cell.length_c   1.000
_cell.angle_alpha   90.00
_cell.angle_beta   90.00
_cell.angle_gamma   90.00
#
_symmetry.space_group_name_H-M   'P 1'
#
loop_
_entity.id
_entity.type
_entity.pdbx_description
1 polymer ?
#
loop_
_entity_poly.entity_id
_entity_poly.type
_entity_poly.pdbx_seq_one_letter_code
_entity_poly.pdbx_strand_id
1 'polypeptide(L)'
;MLTGVLLDALLECLVFLELSDDDVVDPDEAASVQHRVAGILDALGPDEREVLTRLVRERAIQATGAVRELLEELPESFGLLDED
;
A
#
# COMPACT_ATOMS: atom_id res chain seq x y z
N MET A 1 11.11 -12.09 5.30
CA MET A 1 10.46 -12.28 3.98
C MET A 1 9.98 -10.96 3.40
N LEU A 2 9.95 -9.91 4.23
CA LEU A 2 9.66 -8.51 3.92
C LEU A 2 10.05 -8.06 2.51
N THR A 3 11.32 -8.19 2.11
CA THR A 3 11.78 -7.68 0.81
C THR A 3 11.10 -8.35 -0.39
N GLY A 4 10.77 -9.64 -0.30
CA GLY A 4 10.05 -10.35 -1.35
C GLY A 4 8.60 -9.89 -1.44
N VAL A 5 7.91 -9.82 -0.30
CA VAL A 5 6.52 -9.36 -0.22
C VAL A 5 6.37 -7.90 -0.69
N LEU A 6 7.31 -7.03 -0.30
CA LEU A 6 7.34 -5.64 -0.76
C LEU A 6 7.65 -5.55 -2.26
N LEU A 7 8.49 -6.43 -2.79
CA LEU A 7 8.75 -6.49 -4.23
C LEU A 7 7.48 -6.89 -4.98
N ASP A 8 6.78 -7.92 -4.53
CA ASP A 8 5.54 -8.38 -5.17
C ASP A 8 4.46 -7.29 -5.12
N ALA A 9 4.28 -6.62 -3.97
CA ALA A 9 3.38 -5.48 -3.83
C ALA A 9 3.75 -4.31 -4.75
N LEU A 10 5.04 -4.00 -4.88
CA LEU A 10 5.52 -2.95 -5.77
C LEU A 10 5.29 -3.31 -7.25
N LEU A 11 5.57 -4.56 -7.64
CA LEU A 11 5.36 -5.04 -9.00
C LEU A 11 3.88 -4.98 -9.39
N GLU A 12 2.97 -5.31 -8.47
CA GLU A 12 1.53 -5.19 -8.69
C GLU A 12 1.12 -3.75 -9.05
N CYS A 13 1.61 -2.76 -8.29
CA CYS A 13 1.38 -1.35 -8.59
C CYS A 13 2.02 -0.91 -9.93
N LEU A 14 3.25 -1.34 -10.21
CA LEU A 14 3.97 -0.96 -11.43
C LEU A 14 3.32 -1.54 -12.68
N VAL A 15 2.89 -2.81 -12.63
CA VAL A 15 2.17 -3.46 -13.72
C VAL A 15 0.84 -2.76 -13.98
N PHE A 16 0.12 -2.37 -12.92
CA PHE A 16 -1.11 -1.59 -13.09
C PHE A 16 -0.86 -0.26 -13.80
N LEU A 17 0.15 0.50 -13.37
CA LEU A 17 0.48 1.78 -13.98
C LEU A 17 0.93 1.64 -15.45
N GLU A 18 1.69 0.59 -15.78
CA GLU A 18 2.18 0.33 -17.14
C GLU A 18 1.05 -0.13 -18.10
N LEU A 19 0.05 -0.82 -17.57
CA LEU A 19 -1.10 -1.32 -18.36
C LEU A 19 -2.29 -0.36 -18.39
N SER A 20 -2.28 0.67 -17.53
CA SER A 20 -3.29 1.73 -17.56
C SER A 20 -3.11 2.58 -18.81
N ASP A 21 -4.21 2.87 -19.51
CA ASP A 21 -4.20 3.78 -20.66
C ASP A 21 -3.97 5.24 -20.21
N ASP A 22 -3.75 6.15 -21.16
CA ASP A 22 -3.53 7.59 -20.89
C ASP A 22 -4.77 8.31 -20.30
N ASP A 23 -5.91 7.61 -20.22
CA ASP A 23 -7.15 8.08 -19.62
C ASP A 23 -7.14 8.02 -18.08
N VAL A 24 -8.10 8.70 -17.46
CA VAL A 24 -8.28 8.63 -15.99
C VAL A 24 -8.57 7.20 -15.60
N VAL A 25 -7.69 6.63 -14.77
CA VAL A 25 -7.81 5.31 -14.17
C VAL A 25 -9.22 5.08 -13.63
N ASP A 26 -9.84 3.97 -14.05
CA ASP A 26 -11.14 3.57 -13.55
C ASP A 26 -11.08 3.31 -12.02
N PRO A 27 -11.96 3.95 -11.22
CA PRO A 27 -11.93 3.80 -9.77
C PRO A 27 -12.09 2.35 -9.27
N ASP A 28 -12.86 1.52 -9.97
CA ASP A 28 -13.06 0.12 -9.60
C ASP A 28 -11.78 -0.70 -9.87
N GLU A 29 -11.06 -0.39 -10.96
CA GLU A 29 -9.77 -1.01 -11.25
C GLU A 29 -8.69 -0.59 -10.22
N ALA A 30 -8.64 0.69 -9.85
CA ALA A 30 -7.75 1.18 -8.79
C ALA A 30 -8.04 0.51 -7.44
N ALA A 31 -9.31 0.41 -7.06
CA ALA A 31 -9.72 -0.28 -5.84
C ALA A 31 -9.37 -1.78 -5.88
N SER A 32 -9.50 -2.41 -7.06
CA SER A 32 -9.10 -3.81 -7.25
C SER A 32 -7.60 -4.02 -7.03
N VAL A 33 -6.76 -3.13 -7.57
CA VAL A 33 -5.29 -3.18 -7.37
C VAL A 33 -4.95 -2.99 -5.90
N GLN A 34 -5.56 -2.00 -5.25
CA GLN A 34 -5.37 -1.78 -3.82
C GLN A 34 -5.69 -3.04 -3.01
N HIS A 35 -6.81 -3.70 -3.29
CA HIS A 35 -7.19 -4.93 -2.59
C HIS A 35 -6.18 -6.08 -2.83
N ARG A 36 -5.67 -6.23 -4.06
CA ARG A 36 -4.62 -7.22 -4.37
C ARG A 36 -3.33 -6.93 -3.62
N VAL A 37 -2.90 -5.67 -3.57
CA VAL A 37 -1.72 -5.26 -2.81
C VAL A 37 -1.89 -5.52 -1.32
N ALA A 38 -3.05 -5.19 -0.74
CA ALA A 38 -3.36 -5.52 0.65
C ALA A 38 -3.24 -7.03 0.90
N GLY A 39 -3.82 -7.86 0.02
CA GLY A 39 -3.70 -9.32 0.12
C GLY A 39 -2.27 -9.87 -0.04
N ILE A 40 -1.39 -9.16 -0.75
CA ILE A 40 0.05 -9.50 -0.80
C ILE A 40 0.71 -9.16 0.53
N LEU A 41 0.44 -7.96 1.06
CA LEU A 41 0.97 -7.50 2.34
C LEU A 41 0.49 -8.35 3.52
N ASP A 42 -0.62 -9.08 3.36
CA ASP A 42 -1.08 -10.03 4.36
C ASP A 42 -0.08 -11.17 4.65
N ALA A 43 0.83 -11.45 3.72
CA ALA A 43 1.89 -12.44 3.94
C ALA A 43 2.98 -11.98 4.93
N LEU A 44 3.01 -10.69 5.30
CA LEU A 44 3.92 -10.17 6.31
C LEU A 44 3.52 -10.68 7.70
N GLY A 45 4.51 -11.10 8.48
CA GLY A 45 4.32 -11.38 9.90
C GLY A 45 4.05 -10.09 10.71
N PRO A 46 3.53 -10.19 11.94
CA PRO A 46 3.17 -9.03 12.77
C PRO A 46 4.32 -8.02 12.94
N ASP A 47 5.53 -8.49 13.26
CA ASP A 47 6.71 -7.63 13.39
C ASP A 47 7.06 -6.89 12.08
N GLU A 48 6.88 -7.56 10.93
CA GLU A 48 7.15 -6.97 9.61
C GLU A 48 6.07 -5.91 9.25
N ARG A 49 4.80 -6.16 9.60
CA ARG A 49 3.70 -5.20 9.45
C ARG A 49 3.88 -3.98 10.35
N GLU A 50 4.32 -4.17 11.60
CA GLU A 50 4.63 -3.08 12.52
C GLU A 50 5.78 -2.21 11.98
N VAL A 51 6.85 -2.84 11.49
CA VAL A 51 7.98 -2.12 10.86
C VAL A 51 7.50 -1.30 9.68
N LEU A 52 6.70 -1.87 8.79
CA LEU A 52 6.19 -1.17 7.60
C LEU A 52 5.27 0.00 8.00
N THR A 53 4.35 -0.22 8.94
CA THR A 53 3.44 0.81 9.48
C THR A 53 4.21 1.97 10.08
N ARG A 54 5.25 1.69 10.89
CA ARG A 54 6.11 2.72 11.47
C ARG A 54 6.80 3.53 10.39
N LEU A 55 7.37 2.89 9.37
CA LEU A 55 8.05 3.57 8.27
C LEU A 55 7.09 4.47 7.47
N VAL A 56 5.87 4.01 7.20
CA VAL A 56 4.83 4.82 6.54
C VAL A 56 4.49 6.06 7.37
N ARG A 57 4.27 5.90 8.69
CA ARG A 57 3.99 7.02 9.60
C ARG A 57 5.15 8.03 9.67
N GLU A 58 6.39 7.55 9.68
CA GLU A 58 7.58 8.42 9.62
C GLU A 58 7.61 9.25 8.34
N ARG A 59 7.16 8.71 7.20
CA ARG A 59 7.02 9.46 5.95
C ARG A 59 5.85 10.43 5.96
N ALA A 60 4.73 10.07 6.59
CA ALA A 60 3.58 10.95 6.75
C ALA A 60 3.95 12.25 7.49
N ILE A 61 4.81 12.17 8.53
CA ILE A 61 5.32 13.33 9.27
C ILE A 61 6.05 14.33 8.36
N GLN A 62 6.73 13.84 7.32
CA GLN A 62 7.48 14.67 6.37
C GLN A 62 6.62 15.16 5.19
N ALA A 63 5.39 14.63 5.05
CA ALA A 63 4.47 14.97 3.97
C ALA A 63 3.54 16.13 4.34
N THR A 64 2.86 16.70 3.35
CA THR A 64 1.89 17.78 3.54
C THR A 64 0.67 17.60 2.65
N GLY A 65 -0.45 18.22 3.04
CA GLY A 65 -1.72 18.16 2.31
C GLY A 65 -2.25 16.74 2.12
N ALA A 66 -2.85 16.49 0.96
CA ALA A 66 -3.48 15.21 0.63
C ALA A 66 -2.51 14.01 0.71
N VAL A 67 -1.21 14.21 0.45
CA VAL A 67 -0.22 13.12 0.55
C VAL A 67 -0.04 12.68 2.01
N ARG A 68 -0.08 13.62 2.95
CA ARG A 68 0.01 13.29 4.38
C ARG A 68 -1.21 12.49 4.81
N GLU A 69 -2.41 12.96 4.47
CA GLU A 69 -3.68 12.29 4.79
C GLU A 69 -3.69 10.86 4.25
N LEU A 70 -3.31 10.68 2.97
CA LEU A 70 -3.19 9.35 2.36
C LEU A 70 -2.20 8.45 3.10
N LEU A 71 -1.03 8.95 3.50
CA LEU A 71 -0.05 8.15 4.24
C LEU A 71 -0.48 7.81 5.68
N GLU A 72 -1.31 8.65 6.30
CA GLU A 72 -1.88 8.37 7.64
C GLU A 72 -2.92 7.25 7.58
N GLU A 73 -3.72 7.18 6.50
CA GLU A 73 -4.78 6.17 6.28
C GLU A 73 -4.29 4.87 5.64
N LEU A 74 -3.12 4.90 4.98
CA LEU A 74 -2.56 3.77 4.24
C LEU A 74 -2.44 2.50 5.08
N PRO A 75 -1.91 2.51 6.33
CA PRO A 75 -1.78 1.28 7.11
C PRO A 75 -3.10 0.54 7.32
N GLU A 76 -4.20 1.28 7.51
CA GLU A 76 -5.53 0.69 7.64
C GLU A 76 -6.04 0.19 6.28
N SER A 77 -5.96 1.04 5.26
CA SER A 77 -6.44 0.77 3.90
C SER A 77 -5.77 -0.43 3.20
N PHE A 78 -4.60 -0.84 3.69
CA PHE A 78 -3.81 -1.96 3.18
C PHE A 78 -3.67 -3.12 4.18
N GLY A 79 -4.44 -3.14 5.28
CA GLY A 79 -4.47 -4.27 6.22
C GLY A 79 -3.19 -4.46 7.05
N LEU A 80 -2.42 -3.39 7.28
CA LEU A 80 -1.18 -3.45 8.06
C LEU A 80 -1.41 -3.29 9.57
N LEU A 81 -2.61 -2.91 9.98
CA LEU A 81 -3.02 -2.85 11.37
C LEU A 81 -3.68 -4.19 11.75
N ASP A 82 -3.52 -4.60 13.01
CA ASP A 82 -4.27 -5.73 13.52
C ASP A 82 -5.77 -5.39 13.54
N GLU A 83 -6.61 -6.33 13.09
CA GLU A 83 -8.05 -6.26 13.31
C GLU A 83 -8.31 -6.65 14.77
N ASP A 84 -8.77 -5.69 15.59
CA ASP A 84 -9.14 -5.92 17.00
C ASP A 84 -10.17 -7.07 17.17
#